data_AF-A0A0F9FFX1-F1
#
_entry.id   AF-A0A0F9FFX1-F1
#
_cell.length_a   1.000
_cell.length_b   1.000
_cell.length_c   1.000
_cell.angle_alpha   90.00
_cell.angle_beta   90.00
_cell.angle_gamma   90.00
#
_symmetry.space_group_name_H-M   'P 1'
#
loop_
_entity.id
_entity.type
_entity.pdbx_description
1 polymer ?
#
loop_
_entity_poly.entity_id
_entity_poly.type
_entity_poly.pdbx_seq_one_letter_code
_entity_poly.pdbx_strand_id
1 'polypeptide(L)' 'QNASLSKSPTKVIRSQKNHIFASIIAFCKLEFLKWKTNLNHFALKYKLIVSANQKVFKNFKNLN' A
#
# COMPACT_ATOMS: atom_id res chain seq x y z
N GLN A 1 3.45 -10.81 2.35
CA GLN A 1 4.61 -9.90 2.55
C GLN A 1 4.24 -8.40 2.54
N ASN A 2 2.98 -8.01 2.28
CA ASN A 2 2.58 -6.60 2.05
C ASN A 2 2.60 -5.69 3.30
N ALA A 3 2.67 -6.28 4.49
CA ALA A 3 2.81 -5.54 5.76
C ALA A 3 4.24 -5.60 6.32
N SER A 4 5.21 -6.15 5.56
CA SER A 4 6.64 -6.22 5.88
C SER A 4 7.03 -6.84 7.23
N LEU A 5 6.15 -7.56 7.94
CA LEU A 5 6.38 -8.07 9.32
C LEU A 5 7.76 -8.70 9.55
N SER A 6 8.24 -9.51 8.61
CA SER A 6 9.54 -10.20 8.69
C SER A 6 10.76 -9.32 8.41
N LYS A 7 10.58 -8.06 8.01
CA LYS A 7 11.65 -7.10 7.67
C LYS A 7 11.97 -6.14 8.81
N SER A 8 11.56 -6.48 10.04
CA SER A 8 11.85 -5.67 11.21
C SER A 8 13.37 -5.52 11.44
N PRO A 9 13.87 -4.34 11.83
CA PRO A 9 15.27 -4.18 12.23
C PRO A 9 15.63 -5.10 13.39
N THR A 10 16.78 -5.78 13.33
CA THR A 10 17.12 -6.91 14.22
C THR A 10 17.85 -6.52 15.52
N LYS A 11 18.26 -5.26 15.66
CA LYS A 11 19.18 -4.83 16.73
C LYS A 11 18.53 -4.06 17.89
N VAL A 12 17.29 -3.61 17.73
CA VAL A 12 16.62 -2.72 18.72
C VAL A 12 15.23 -3.25 19.05
N ILE A 13 15.05 -3.73 20.28
CA ILE A 13 13.81 -4.34 20.79
C ILE A 13 12.61 -3.40 20.63
N ARG A 14 12.79 -2.10 20.93
CA ARG A 14 11.73 -1.10 20.76
C ARG A 14 11.28 -1.01 19.29
N SER A 15 12.22 -0.93 18.36
CA SER A 15 11.91 -0.89 16.93
C SER A 15 11.24 -2.17 16.46
N GLN A 16 11.61 -3.33 16.99
CA GLN A 16 10.96 -4.61 16.69
C GLN A 16 9.50 -4.66 17.15
N LYS A 17 9.25 -4.30 18.40
CA LYS A 17 7.88 -4.24 18.95
C LYS A 17 7.00 -3.28 18.15
N ASN A 18 7.53 -2.10 17.84
CA ASN A 18 6.82 -1.10 17.03
C ASN A 18 6.56 -1.62 15.61
N HIS A 19 7.51 -2.30 14.99
CA HIS A 19 7.36 -2.87 13.65
C HIS A 19 6.28 -3.95 13.62
N ILE A 20 6.26 -4.87 14.60
CA ILE A 20 5.22 -5.90 14.72
C ILE A 20 3.83 -5.24 14.85
N PHE A 21 3.69 -4.27 15.75
CA PHE A 21 2.44 -3.55 15.93
C PHE A 21 1.98 -2.86 14.65
N ALA A 22 2.86 -2.09 14.00
CA ALA A 22 2.56 -1.38 12.77
C ALA A 22 2.17 -2.33 11.62
N SER A 23 2.85 -3.48 11.50
CA SER A 23 2.53 -4.50 10.51
C SER A 23 1.13 -5.08 10.70
N ILE A 24 0.68 -5.31 11.95
CA ILE A 24 -0.68 -5.78 12.25
C ILE A 24 -1.71 -4.73 11.83
N ILE A 25 -1.50 -3.46 12.23
CA ILE A 25 -2.41 -2.37 11.86
C ILE A 25 -2.48 -2.18 10.34
N ALA A 26 -1.34 -2.26 9.65
CA ALA A 26 -1.30 -2.17 8.19
C ALA A 26 -2.09 -3.31 7.53
N PHE A 27 -1.98 -4.54 8.04
CA PHE A 27 -2.76 -5.67 7.56
C PHE A 27 -4.27 -5.45 7.75
N CYS A 28 -4.73 -5.04 8.93
CA CYS A 28 -6.14 -4.75 9.18
C CYS A 28 -6.70 -3.69 8.22
N LYS A 29 -5.95 -2.62 7.96
CA LYS A 29 -6.34 -1.58 7.01
C LYS A 29 -6.43 -2.11 5.58
N LEU A 30 -5.50 -2.98 5.17
CA LEU A 30 -5.52 -3.59 3.84
C LEU A 30 -6.72 -4.52 3.64
N GLU A 31 -7.09 -5.33 4.64
CA GLU A 31 -8.29 -6.18 4.56
C GLU A 31 -9.57 -5.36 4.54
N PHE A 32 -9.65 -4.29 5.35
CA PHE A 32 -10.78 -3.36 5.30
C PHE A 32 -10.92 -2.69 3.93
N LEU A 33 -9.81 -2.29 3.34
CA LEU A 33 -9.81 -1.68 2.01
C LEU A 33 -10.18 -2.68 0.92
N LYS A 34 -9.73 -3.92 1.03
CA LYS A 34 -10.13 -5.03 0.15
C LYS A 34 -11.63 -5.27 0.22
N TRP A 35 -12.22 -5.29 1.41
CA TRP A 35 -13.67 -5.40 1.57
C TRP A 35 -14.40 -4.21 0.93
N LYS A 36 -13.99 -2.98 1.24
CA LYS A 36 -14.63 -1.77 0.72
C LYS A 36 -14.56 -1.64 -0.80
N THR A 37 -13.46 -2.09 -1.39
CA THR A 37 -13.21 -1.92 -2.84
C THR A 37 -13.55 -3.17 -3.64
N ASN A 38 -13.73 -4.32 -2.98
CA ASN A 38 -13.75 -5.65 -3.59
C ASN A 38 -12.51 -5.95 -4.45
N LEU A 39 -11.38 -5.29 -4.17
CA LEU A 39 -10.11 -5.45 -4.88
C LEU A 39 -9.03 -6.00 -3.95
N ASN A 40 -8.26 -6.97 -4.43
CA ASN A 40 -7.05 -7.38 -3.71
C ASN A 40 -5.97 -6.28 -3.76
N HIS A 41 -4.93 -6.41 -2.94
CA HIS A 41 -3.86 -5.41 -2.82
C HIS A 41 -3.16 -5.10 -4.15
N PHE A 42 -2.94 -6.10 -5.01
CA PHE A 42 -2.31 -5.91 -6.32
C PHE A 42 -3.21 -5.16 -7.29
N ALA A 43 -4.48 -5.53 -7.36
CA ALA A 43 -5.48 -4.88 -8.20
C ALA A 43 -5.68 -3.42 -7.79
N LEU A 44 -5.71 -3.14 -6.49
CA LEU A 44 -5.77 -1.78 -5.98
C LEU A 44 -4.53 -0.97 -6.39
N LYS A 45 -3.33 -1.52 -6.22
CA LYS A 45 -2.08 -0.88 -6.65
C LYS A 45 -2.10 -0.56 -8.15
N TYR A 46 -2.52 -1.52 -8.97
CA TYR A 46 -2.61 -1.35 -10.42
C TYR A 46 -3.64 -0.27 -10.80
N LYS A 47 -4.82 -0.28 -10.16
CA LYS A 47 -5.87 0.73 -10.37
C LYS A 47 -5.34 2.14 -10.11
N LEU A 48 -4.57 2.33 -9.04
CA LEU A 48 -3.95 3.63 -8.72
C LEU A 48 -2.94 4.05 -9.79
N ILE A 49 -2.05 3.14 -10.22
CA ILE A 49 -1.05 3.42 -11.26
C ILE A 49 -1.71 3.80 -12.58
N VAL A 50 -2.69 3.03 -13.04
CA VAL A 50 -3.42 3.31 -14.28
C VAL A 50 -4.12 4.66 -14.20
N SER A 51 -4.82 4.94 -13.08
CA SER A 51 -5.51 6.20 -12.89
C SER A 51 -4.55 7.40 -12.87
N ALA A 52 -3.36 7.25 -12.29
CA ALA A 52 -2.33 8.27 -12.29
C ALA A 52 -1.79 8.52 -13.71
N ASN A 53 -1.47 7.46 -14.45
CA ASN A 53 -0.96 7.56 -15.82
C ASN A 53 -1.98 8.21 -16.76
N GLN A 54 -3.26 7.85 -16.64
CA GLN A 54 -4.34 8.47 -17.42
C GLN A 54 -4.47 9.98 -17.16
N LYS A 55 -4.36 10.41 -15.89
CA LYS A 55 -4.39 11.83 -15.54
C LYS A 55 -3.19 12.59 -16.10
N VAL A 56 -1.98 12.05 -15.94
CA VAL A 56 -0.76 12.66 -16.49
C VAL A 56 -0.84 12.77 -18.01
N PHE A 57 -1.28 11.72 -18.69
CA PHE A 57 -1.42 11.73 -20.14
C PHE A 57 -2.47 12.72 -20.64
N LYS A 58 -3.61 12.82 -19.94
CA LYS A 58 -4.64 13.83 -20.24
C LYS A 58 -4.09 15.25 -20.08
N ASN A 59 -3.36 15.52 -19.00
CA ASN A 59 -2.74 16.82 -18.78
C ASN A 59 -1.72 17.13 -19.87
N PHE A 60 -0.89 16.16 -20.26
CA PHE A 60 0.07 16.32 -21.36
C PHE A 60 -0.62 16.66 -22.68
N LYS A 61 -1.72 15.97 -23.02
CA LYS A 61 -2.51 16.25 -24.23
C LYS A 61 -3.13 17.65 -24.25
N ASN A 62 -3.50 18.18 -23.09
CA ASN A 62 -4.10 19.51 -22.98
C ASN A 62 -3.07 20.65 -23.05
N LEU A 63 -1.78 20.33 -22.92
CA LEU A 63 -0.67 21.29 -23.00
C LEU A 63 -0.12 21.44 -24.43
N ASN A 64 -0.45 20.51 -25.32
CA ASN A 64 -0.15 20.57 -26.76
C ASN A 64 -1.38 21.05 -27.54
#